data_AF-A0AAJ6DD55-F1
#
_entry.id   AF-A0AAJ6DD55-F1
#
_cell.length_a   1.000
_cell.length_b   1.000
_cell.length_c   1.000
_cell.angle_alpha   90.00
_cell.angle_beta   90.00
_cell.angle_gamma   90.00
#
_symmetry.space_group_name_H-M   'P 1'
#
loop_
_entity.id
_entity.type
_entity.pdbx_description
1 polymer ?
#
loop_
_entity_poly.entity_id
_entity_poly.type
_entity_poly.pdbx_seq_one_letter_code
_entity_poly.pdbx_strand_id
1 'polypeptide(L)'
;MSKAVRDGRARLGWAQSDLSHASGVSEATVAKIEQGVRSKPHASTLSALESALQFAPGVLADVVRRDECVPVSALLASDSPLSMVSTHDLILELSHRVHVLEAENRLLRGGDN
;
A
#
# COMPACT_ATOMS: atom_id res chain seq x y z
N MET A 1 -1.53 -9.57 0.58
CA MET A 1 -0.42 -10.33 1.20
C MET A 1 0.13 -11.38 0.25
N SER A 2 -0.68 -12.35 -0.17
CA SER A 2 -0.27 -13.45 -1.09
C SER A 2 0.46 -12.98 -2.35
N LYS A 3 -0.02 -11.89 -2.97
CA LYS A 3 0.64 -11.25 -4.12
C LYS A 3 2.04 -10.70 -3.77
N ALA A 4 2.19 -9.99 -2.65
CA ALA A 4 3.47 -9.41 -2.24
C ALA A 4 4.55 -10.49 -2.03
N VAL A 5 4.17 -11.63 -1.43
CA VAL A 5 5.07 -12.78 -1.24
C VAL A 5 5.49 -13.39 -2.58
N ARG A 6 4.53 -13.64 -3.49
CA ARG A 6 4.84 -14.17 -4.83
C ARG A 6 5.73 -13.24 -5.64
N ASP A 7 5.43 -11.94 -5.63
CA ASP A 7 6.20 -10.94 -6.36
C ASP A 7 7.62 -10.81 -5.80
N GLY A 8 7.78 -10.80 -4.47
CA GLY A 8 9.09 -10.78 -3.82
C GLY A 8 9.93 -11.99 -4.20
N ARG A 9 9.32 -13.18 -4.20
CA ARG A 9 9.98 -14.43 -4.57
C ARG A 9 10.37 -14.46 -6.05
N ALA A 10 9.48 -14.01 -6.94
CA ALA A 10 9.76 -13.88 -8.37
C ALA A 10 10.91 -12.90 -8.66
N ARG A 11 10.98 -11.80 -7.91
CA ARG A 11 12.06 -10.80 -8.02
C ARG A 11 13.44 -11.38 -7.65
N LEU A 12 13.48 -12.38 -6.79
CA LEU A 12 14.69 -13.09 -6.39
C LEU A 12 14.96 -14.34 -7.25
N GLY A 13 14.08 -14.67 -8.20
CA GLY A 13 14.17 -15.89 -9.01
C GLY A 13 13.95 -17.17 -8.21
N TRP A 14 13.25 -17.10 -7.08
CA TRP A 14 13.10 -18.20 -6.12
C TRP A 14 11.87 -19.06 -6.39
N ALA A 15 11.97 -20.35 -6.08
CA ALA A 15 10.85 -21.27 -5.90
C ALA A 15 10.32 -21.23 -4.44
N GLN A 16 9.13 -21.80 -4.19
CA GLN A 16 8.54 -21.81 -2.84
C GLN A 16 9.45 -22.52 -1.82
N SER A 17 10.17 -23.56 -2.25
CA SER A 17 11.20 -24.27 -1.49
C SER A 17 12.34 -23.35 -1.06
N ASP A 18 12.78 -22.42 -1.91
CA ASP A 18 13.89 -21.51 -1.60
C ASP A 18 13.47 -20.51 -0.52
N LEU A 19 12.25 -19.96 -0.63
CA LEU A 19 11.69 -19.10 0.40
C LEU A 19 11.47 -19.87 1.71
N SER A 20 11.07 -21.14 1.64
CA SER A 20 10.95 -21.98 2.82
C SER A 20 12.30 -22.13 3.55
N HIS A 21 13.37 -22.45 2.81
CA HIS A 21 14.71 -22.57 3.38
C HIS A 21 15.23 -21.24 3.94
N ALA A 22 15.05 -20.14 3.20
CA ALA A 22 15.54 -18.83 3.61
C ALA A 22 14.81 -18.24 4.83
N SER A 23 13.50 -18.50 4.95
CA SER A 23 12.68 -17.96 6.04
C SER A 23 12.54 -18.91 7.24
N GLY A 24 12.90 -20.19 7.09
CA GLY A 24 12.62 -21.23 8.09
C GLY A 24 11.13 -21.55 8.26
N VAL A 25 10.26 -21.01 7.39
CA VAL A 25 8.83 -21.29 7.35
C VAL A 25 8.61 -22.55 6.50
N SER A 26 7.77 -23.48 6.93
CA SER A 26 7.54 -24.71 6.15
C SER A 26 6.98 -24.41 4.76
N GLU A 27 7.39 -25.17 3.75
CA GLU A 27 6.94 -25.00 2.36
C GLU A 27 5.41 -25.07 2.24
N ALA A 28 4.76 -25.96 3.00
CA ALA A 28 3.30 -26.03 3.07
C ALA A 28 2.67 -24.74 3.63
N THR A 29 3.33 -24.06 4.57
CA THR A 29 2.88 -22.76 5.09
C THR A 29 3.09 -21.66 4.06
N VAL A 30 4.24 -21.65 3.37
CA VAL A 30 4.51 -20.72 2.26
C VAL A 30 3.43 -20.86 1.17
N ALA A 31 3.13 -22.09 0.76
CA ALA A 31 2.07 -22.36 -0.23
C ALA A 31 0.70 -21.83 0.22
N LYS A 32 0.29 -22.10 1.48
CA LYS A 32 -0.97 -21.58 2.03
C LYS A 32 -1.02 -20.05 2.10
N ILE A 33 0.11 -19.40 2.34
CA ILE A 33 0.21 -17.93 2.33
C ILE A 33 0.07 -17.40 0.89
N GLU A 34 0.78 -17.99 -0.08
CA GLU A 34 0.73 -17.58 -1.48
C GLU A 34 -0.63 -17.86 -2.15
N GLN A 35 -1.35 -18.87 -1.69
CA GLN A 35 -2.74 -19.15 -2.11
C GLN A 35 -3.77 -18.24 -1.43
N GLY A 36 -3.38 -17.50 -0.39
CA GLY A 36 -4.29 -16.66 0.39
C GLY A 36 -5.17 -17.43 1.39
N VAL A 37 -4.99 -18.76 1.51
CA VAL A 37 -5.67 -19.60 2.52
C VAL A 37 -5.27 -19.16 3.93
N ARG A 38 -4.01 -18.76 4.12
CA ARG A 38 -3.51 -18.19 5.36
C ARG A 38 -3.33 -16.68 5.22
N SER A 39 -4.39 -15.94 5.54
CA SER A 39 -4.43 -14.46 5.45
C SER A 39 -3.81 -13.75 6.65
N LYS A 40 -3.76 -14.40 7.84
CA LYS A 40 -3.21 -13.83 9.09
C LYS A 40 -2.11 -14.71 9.68
N PRO A 41 -0.87 -14.69 9.14
CA PRO A 41 0.28 -15.33 9.76
C PRO A 41 0.65 -14.66 11.10
N HIS A 42 1.36 -15.38 11.97
CA HIS A 42 1.86 -14.79 13.21
C HIS A 42 2.93 -13.74 12.91
N ALA A 43 3.11 -12.75 13.80
CA ALA A 43 4.09 -11.67 13.60
C ALA A 43 5.52 -12.20 13.36
N SER A 44 5.90 -13.28 14.05
CA SER A 44 7.18 -13.97 13.83
C SER A 44 7.31 -14.55 12.42
N THR A 45 6.24 -15.11 11.86
CA THR A 45 6.21 -15.60 10.48
C THR A 45 6.33 -14.45 9.47
N LEU A 46 5.67 -13.32 9.72
CA LEU A 46 5.78 -12.14 8.87
C LEU A 46 7.21 -11.60 8.84
N SER A 47 7.84 -11.45 10.02
CA SER A 47 9.23 -10.97 10.12
C SER A 47 10.24 -11.90 9.45
N ALA A 48 10.05 -13.23 9.58
CA ALA A 48 10.89 -14.21 8.92
C ALA A 48 10.78 -14.13 7.38
N LEU A 49 9.56 -13.96 6.87
CA LEU A 49 9.33 -13.77 5.43
C LEU A 49 9.87 -12.43 4.92
N GLU A 50 9.71 -11.34 5.68
CA GLU A 50 10.27 -10.02 5.33
C GLU A 50 11.79 -10.07 5.25
N SER A 51 12.43 -10.71 6.22
CA SER A 51 13.88 -10.87 6.25
C SER A 51 14.38 -11.68 5.05
N ALA A 52 13.72 -12.80 4.74
CA ALA A 52 14.07 -13.64 3.60
C ALA A 52 13.85 -12.94 2.24
N LEU A 53 12.75 -12.19 2.10
CA LEU A 53 12.41 -11.47 0.87
C LEU A 53 13.08 -10.10 0.74
N GLN A 54 13.92 -9.72 1.70
CA GLN A 54 14.61 -8.43 1.75
C GLN A 54 13.62 -7.25 1.70
N PHE A 55 12.49 -7.39 2.38
CA PHE A 55 11.56 -6.29 2.58
C PHE A 55 11.95 -5.49 3.82
N ALA A 56 11.60 -4.19 3.82
CA ALA A 56 11.68 -3.41 5.03
C ALA A 56 10.76 -4.04 6.12
N PRO A 57 11.17 -4.00 7.40
CA PRO A 57 10.35 -4.50 8.49
C PRO A 57 8.95 -3.87 8.49
N GLY A 58 7.92 -4.69 8.69
CA GLY A 58 6.53 -4.25 8.79
C GLY A 58 5.79 -4.07 7.46
N VAL A 59 6.46 -4.19 6.31
CA VAL A 59 5.81 -4.10 5.00
C VAL A 59 4.71 -5.14 4.83
N LEU A 60 4.96 -6.39 5.22
CA LEU A 60 3.97 -7.46 5.10
C LEU A 60 2.86 -7.30 6.14
N ALA A 61 3.17 -6.81 7.33
CA ALA A 61 2.17 -6.48 8.33
C ALA A 61 1.22 -5.37 7.84
N ASP A 62 1.75 -4.34 7.18
CA ASP A 62 0.97 -3.28 6.56
C ASP A 62 0.10 -3.79 5.41
N VAL A 63 0.64 -4.70 4.59
CA VAL A 63 -0.12 -5.33 3.51
C VAL A 63 -1.27 -6.18 4.07
N VAL A 64 -1.04 -6.95 5.14
CA VAL A 64 -2.10 -7.72 5.83
C VAL A 64 -3.15 -6.78 6.40
N ARG A 65 -2.74 -5.67 7.03
CA ARG A 65 -3.64 -4.66 7.58
C ARG A 65 -4.48 -3.96 6.51
N ARG A 66 -3.91 -3.69 5.32
CA ARG A 66 -4.62 -3.10 4.18
C ARG A 66 -5.56 -4.09 3.50
N ASP A 67 -5.20 -5.38 3.50
CA ASP A 67 -6.04 -6.48 3.03
C ASP A 67 -7.12 -6.89 4.05
N GLU A 68 -7.24 -6.21 5.21
CA GLU A 68 -8.42 -6.33 6.06
C GLU A 68 -9.63 -5.89 5.22
N CYS A 69 -10.30 -6.89 4.64
CA CYS A 69 -11.54 -6.73 3.91
C CYS A 69 -12.53 -6.06 4.85
N VAL A 70 -12.66 -4.74 4.75
CA VAL A 70 -13.75 -4.02 5.37
C VAL A 70 -14.99 -4.47 4.60
N PRO A 71 -15.95 -5.18 5.23
CA PRO A 71 -17.15 -5.57 4.51
C PRO A 71 -17.85 -4.30 4.02
N VAL A 72 -18.37 -4.31 2.79
CA VAL A 72 -19.05 -3.15 2.19
C VAL A 72 -20.13 -2.58 3.12
N SER A 73 -20.78 -3.43 3.93
CA SER A 73 -21.74 -3.02 4.95
C SER A 73 -21.15 -2.09 6.02
N ALA A 74 -19.89 -2.26 6.41
CA ALA A 74 -19.21 -1.37 7.36
C ALA A 74 -18.76 -0.05 6.71
N LEU A 75 -18.52 -0.02 5.40
CA LEU A 75 -18.21 1.21 4.65
C LEU A 75 -19.47 2.08 4.46
N LEU A 76 -20.65 1.46 4.40
CA LEU A 76 -21.94 2.15 4.30
C LEU A 76 -22.47 2.66 5.65
N ALA A 77 -21.88 2.20 6.77
CA ALA A 77 -22.25 2.62 8.12
C ALA A 77 -21.47 3.84 8.61
N SER A 78 -20.43 4.27 7.89
CA SER A 78 -19.77 5.54 8.15
C SER A 78 -20.46 6.64 7.36
N ASP A 79 -21.37 7.36 8.02
CA ASP A 79 -21.70 8.73 7.63
C ASP A 79 -20.41 9.57 7.74
N SER A 80 -19.59 9.51 6.70
CA SER A 80 -18.40 10.33 6.57
C SER A 80 -18.85 11.75 6.26
N PRO A 81 -18.41 12.77 7.02
CA PRO A 81 -18.72 14.18 6.74
C PRO A 81 -18.10 14.71 5.42
N LEU A 82 -17.39 13.85 4.66
CA LEU A 82 -16.76 14.22 3.40
C LEU A 82 -17.68 14.10 2.17
N SER A 83 -18.97 13.82 2.34
CA SER A 83 -19.93 13.91 1.22
C SER A 83 -20.29 15.36 0.84
N MET A 84 -19.82 16.37 1.59
CA MET A 84 -20.17 17.78 1.36
C MET A 84 -19.11 18.63 0.64
N VAL A 85 -17.96 18.07 0.25
CA VAL A 85 -17.04 18.77 -0.66
C VAL A 85 -16.98 17.96 -1.95
N SER A 86 -17.73 18.40 -2.94
CA SER A 86 -17.71 17.79 -4.27
C SER A 86 -16.26 17.82 -4.76
N THR A 87 -15.77 16.72 -5.36
CA THR A 87 -14.46 16.70 -6.02
C THR A 87 -14.34 17.88 -7.01
N HIS A 88 -15.47 18.32 -7.58
CA HIS A 88 -15.55 19.50 -8.42
C HIS A 88 -15.20 20.81 -7.70
N ASP A 89 -15.67 21.01 -6.47
CA ASP A 89 -15.39 22.22 -5.68
C ASP A 89 -13.90 22.31 -5.34
N LEU A 90 -13.28 21.16 -5.03
CA LEU A 90 -11.84 21.10 -4.78
C LEU A 90 -11.02 21.38 -6.05
N ILE A 91 -11.47 20.89 -7.21
CA ILE A 91 -10.83 21.17 -8.51
C ILE A 91 -10.90 22.67 -8.84
N LEU A 92 -12.05 23.31 -8.61
CA LEU A 92 -12.23 24.74 -8.86
C LEU A 92 -11.34 25.59 -7.93
N GLU A 93 -11.30 25.27 -6.64
CA GLU A 93 -10.50 25.99 -5.66
C GLU A 93 -8.99 25.86 -5.95
N LEU A 94 -8.51 24.65 -6.25
CA LEU A 94 -7.11 24.46 -6.63
C LEU A 94 -6.76 25.18 -7.93
N SER A 95 -7.66 25.17 -8.92
CA SER A 95 -7.46 25.87 -10.19
C SER A 95 -7.34 27.38 -9.98
N HIS A 96 -8.18 27.97 -9.13
CA HIS A 96 -8.13 29.39 -8.81
C HIS A 96 -6.81 29.76 -8.12
N ARG A 97 -6.39 28.99 -7.11
CA ARG A 97 -5.13 29.23 -6.39
C ARG A 97 -3.91 29.14 -7.29
N VAL A 98 -3.89 28.21 -8.26
CA VAL A 98 -2.81 28.11 -9.24
C VAL A 98 -2.73 29.37 -10.11
N HIS A 99 -3.88 29.87 -10.61
CA HIS A 99 -3.90 31.09 -11.42
C HIS A 99 -3.42 32.33 -10.66
N VAL A 100 -3.83 32.48 -9.39
CA VAL A 100 -3.37 33.58 -8.54
C VAL A 100 -1.85 33.55 -8.37
N LEU A 101 -1.30 32.37 -8.07
CA LEU A 101 0.16 32.20 -7.91
C LEU A 101 0.93 32.44 -9.22
N GLU A 102 0.37 32.07 -10.37
CA GLU A 102 0.97 32.35 -11.67
C GLU A 102 0.98 33.85 -11.98
N ALA A 103 -0.09 34.56 -11.63
CA ALA A 103 -0.17 36.01 -11.79
C ALA A 103 0.85 36.73 -10.90
N GLU A 104 0.95 36.35 -9.63
CA GLU A 104 1.94 36.89 -8.69
C GLU A 104 3.38 36.65 -9.15
N ASN A 105 3.70 35.43 -9.60
CA ASN A 105 5.03 35.12 -10.15
C ASN A 105 5.35 35.93 -11.40
N ARG A 106 4.35 36.21 -12.25
CA ARG A 106 4.52 37.03 -13.45
C ARG A 106 4.83 38.49 -13.09
N LEU A 107 4.15 39.04 -12.08
CA LEU A 107 4.41 40.40 -11.59
C LEU A 107 5.80 40.51 -10.97
N LEU A 108 6.22 39.51 -10.19
CA LEU A 108 7.58 39.47 -9.62
C LEU A 108 8.68 39.37 -10.70
N ARG A 109 8.40 38.73 -11.84
CA ARG A 109 9.35 38.60 -12.96
C ARG A 109 9.33 39.77 -13.96
N GLY A 110 8.31 40.63 -13.90
CA GLY A 110 8.16 41.80 -14.79
C GLY A 110 8.70 43.11 -14.23
N GLY A 111 9.30 43.09 -13.02
CA GLY A 111 9.79 44.28 -12.31
C GLY A 111 11.22 44.74 -12.67
N ASP A 112 11.92 44.02 -13.55
CA ASP A 112 13.28 44.38 -13.98
C ASP A 112 13.26 44.92 -15.41
N ASN A 113 12.91 46.19 -15.58
CA ASN A 113 13.33 47.00 -16.73
C ASN A 113 13.43 48.50 -16.39
#